data_AF-A0A947H9Q9-F1
#
_entry.id   AF-A0A947H9Q9-F1
#
_cell.length_a   1.000
_cell.length_b   1.000
_cell.length_c   1.000
_cell.angle_alpha   90.00
_cell.angle_beta   90.00
_cell.angle_gamma   90.00
#
_symmetry.space_group_name_H-M   'P 1'
#
loop_
_entity.id
_entity.type
_entity.pdbx_description
1 polymer ?
#
loop_
_entity_poly.entity_id
_entity_poly.type
_entity_poly.pdbx_seq_one_letter_code
_entity_poly.pdbx_strand_id
1 'polypeptide(L)'
;MSEHKKYEPFHAALRRLRKQRKLTMKKLAERVGVSESFVSRLEAGERQPSKEFILQLGPVFFPEGNDAALDDLLIAADYTPLHIDSFTGRQDVIAIFQEALVKNPHNFRAYISLIISLIRQGKLEVAQTKIDEGFRLFDDQIQLQTLSSALELAHGRYLKAIEFQLEALRYFDLNPDSHRLAIERQDLLLNLGVVYFLQGYEFLDSFILAHDQKKAKAKKEAQQNAEQYLAQARDYFEAALALAPDDIYILDEYARVQFNQAYLNDLAGQKSDYLGTIAGFKQVVHSQEKEKLSYHDLVESALFLVHAHAKNQEFEAAEHNINLIECCLPNYWLVHYLKACLFSLKYRFHPDETLLELGLRSLLRAVEIDDENNRTRTEAPVDPDLKSLRTLRAAEFVKLLKLEEKK
;
A
#
# COMPACT_ATOMS: atom_id res chain seq x y z
N MET A 1 28.09 25.13 5.52
CA MET A 1 28.99 24.23 4.79
C MET A 1 28.89 22.85 5.43
N SER A 2 27.94 22.03 5.00
CA SER A 2 27.81 20.65 5.49
C SER A 2 28.73 19.77 4.66
N GLU A 3 29.69 19.12 5.31
CA GLU A 3 30.51 18.08 4.69
C GLU A 3 29.60 16.98 4.14
N HIS A 4 29.55 16.83 2.82
CA HIS A 4 28.98 15.65 2.18
C HIS A 4 29.77 14.43 2.66
N LYS A 5 29.13 13.62 3.50
CA LYS A 5 29.71 12.39 4.05
C LYS A 5 29.90 11.41 2.90
N LYS A 6 31.13 11.31 2.43
CA LYS A 6 31.59 10.44 1.33
C LYS A 6 31.05 9.02 1.51
N TYR A 7 30.26 8.50 0.56
CA TYR A 7 29.66 7.16 0.66
C TYR A 7 30.74 6.07 0.73
N GLU A 8 30.59 5.18 1.71
CA GLU A 8 31.51 4.10 2.06
C GLU A 8 30.89 2.75 1.65
N PRO A 9 31.58 1.92 0.84
CA PRO A 9 31.04 0.64 0.39
C PRO A 9 30.88 -0.35 1.55
N PHE A 10 29.93 -1.30 1.45
CA PHE A 10 29.55 -2.19 2.56
C PHE A 10 30.74 -2.85 3.26
N HIS A 11 31.68 -3.42 2.50
CA HIS A 11 32.85 -4.10 3.08
C HIS A 11 33.72 -3.18 3.95
N ALA A 12 33.83 -1.90 3.58
CA ALA A 12 34.56 -0.89 4.34
C ALA A 12 33.73 -0.42 5.55
N ALA A 13 32.43 -0.21 5.37
CA ALA A 13 31.50 0.16 6.44
C ALA A 13 31.43 -0.91 7.53
N LEU A 14 31.31 -2.18 7.15
CA LEU A 14 31.33 -3.34 8.03
C LEU A 14 32.63 -3.38 8.85
N ARG A 15 33.78 -3.26 8.17
CA ARG A 15 35.10 -3.25 8.82
C ARG A 15 35.24 -2.08 9.79
N ARG A 16 34.77 -0.89 9.43
CA ARG A 16 34.80 0.31 10.28
C ARG A 16 33.93 0.12 11.51
N LEU A 17 32.66 -0.27 11.35
CA LEU A 17 31.72 -0.48 12.45
C LEU A 17 32.21 -1.57 13.41
N ARG A 18 32.75 -2.68 12.88
CA ARG A 18 33.35 -3.74 13.69
C ARG A 18 34.49 -3.20 14.54
N LYS A 19 35.41 -2.41 13.96
CA LYS A 19 36.53 -1.80 14.68
C LYS A 19 36.07 -0.76 15.71
N GLN A 20 35.09 0.08 15.37
CA GLN A 20 34.50 1.06 16.30
C GLN A 20 33.88 0.38 17.53
N ARG A 21 33.24 -0.78 17.33
CA ARG A 21 32.68 -1.61 18.41
C ARG A 21 33.73 -2.53 19.07
N LYS A 22 35.01 -2.42 18.71
CA LYS A 22 36.13 -3.23 19.23
C LYS A 22 35.90 -4.74 19.12
N LEU A 23 35.22 -5.18 18.07
CA LEU A 23 34.94 -6.59 17.81
C LEU A 23 36.04 -7.21 16.93
N THR A 24 36.44 -8.44 17.26
CA THR A 24 37.23 -9.27 16.32
C THR A 24 36.29 -9.86 15.27
N MET A 25 36.83 -10.32 14.13
CA MET A 25 36.02 -10.99 13.10
C MET A 25 35.32 -12.22 13.69
N LYS A 26 36.05 -13.05 14.46
CA LYS A 26 35.49 -14.15 15.25
C LYS A 26 34.31 -13.75 16.14
N LYS A 27 34.45 -12.71 16.97
CA LYS A 27 33.38 -12.27 17.89
C LYS A 27 32.17 -11.70 17.16
N LEU A 28 32.37 -11.04 16.03
CA LEU A 28 31.26 -10.60 15.19
C LEU A 28 30.52 -11.82 14.62
N ALA A 29 31.27 -12.76 14.04
CA ALA A 29 30.72 -13.97 13.46
C ALA A 29 29.88 -14.79 14.47
N GLU A 30 30.37 -14.95 15.70
CA GLU A 30 29.64 -15.59 16.80
C GLU A 30 28.32 -14.89 17.14
N ARG A 31 28.27 -13.55 17.11
CA ARG A 31 27.06 -12.78 17.45
C ARG A 31 25.97 -12.83 16.40
N VAL A 32 26.34 -12.95 15.13
CA VAL A 32 25.39 -13.03 14.00
C VAL A 32 25.22 -14.45 13.47
N GLY A 33 25.79 -15.47 14.13
CA GLY A 33 25.57 -16.87 13.77
C GLY A 33 26.21 -17.31 12.45
N VAL A 34 27.36 -16.72 12.08
CA VAL A 34 28.10 -17.08 10.86
C VAL A 34 29.54 -17.51 11.17
N SER A 35 30.29 -17.95 10.16
CA SER A 35 31.72 -18.28 10.31
C SER A 35 32.63 -17.05 10.23
N GLU A 36 33.77 -17.08 10.92
CA GLU A 36 34.78 -16.02 10.84
C GLU A 36 35.28 -15.79 9.41
N SER A 37 35.42 -16.88 8.63
CA SER A 37 35.82 -16.81 7.21
C SER A 37 34.76 -16.14 6.33
N PHE A 38 33.48 -16.21 6.70
CA PHE A 38 32.41 -15.46 6.01
C PHE A 38 32.57 -13.95 6.24
N VAL A 39 32.76 -13.52 7.49
CA VAL A 39 32.99 -12.10 7.84
C VAL A 39 34.26 -11.57 7.18
N SER A 40 35.34 -12.37 7.15
CA SER A 40 36.59 -11.98 6.49
C SER A 40 36.42 -11.72 5.00
N ARG A 41 35.70 -12.59 4.28
CA ARG A 41 35.41 -12.41 2.85
C ARG A 41 34.49 -11.24 2.56
N LEU A 42 33.51 -10.99 3.44
CA LEU A 42 32.68 -9.78 3.36
C LEU A 42 33.52 -8.50 3.52
N GLU A 43 34.39 -8.43 4.54
CA GLU A 43 35.25 -7.25 4.74
C GLU A 43 36.33 -7.08 3.68
N ALA A 44 36.67 -8.14 2.94
CA ALA A 44 37.56 -8.09 1.78
C ALA A 44 36.84 -7.64 0.50
N GLY A 45 35.49 -7.61 0.50
CA GLY A 45 34.69 -7.33 -0.69
C GLY A 45 34.57 -8.51 -1.67
N GLU A 46 35.05 -9.70 -1.27
CA GLU A 46 35.02 -10.93 -2.10
C GLU A 46 33.63 -11.58 -2.12
N ARG A 47 32.73 -11.18 -1.22
CA ARG A 47 31.39 -11.72 -1.10
C ARG A 47 30.38 -10.61 -0.80
N GLN A 48 29.20 -10.69 -1.40
CA GLN A 48 28.07 -9.81 -1.11
C GLN A 48 27.24 -10.35 0.07
N PRO A 49 26.76 -9.49 0.99
CA PRO A 49 25.88 -9.90 2.09
C PRO A 49 24.44 -10.12 1.60
N SER A 50 23.69 -10.99 2.30
CA SER A 50 22.23 -11.03 2.15
C SER A 50 21.57 -9.89 2.94
N LYS A 51 20.33 -9.53 2.59
CA LYS A 51 19.55 -8.52 3.32
C LYS A 51 19.38 -8.93 4.77
N GLU A 52 19.02 -10.19 5.02
CA GLU A 52 18.79 -10.75 6.35
C GLU A 52 20.04 -10.66 7.22
N PHE A 53 21.21 -10.91 6.64
CA PHE A 53 22.48 -10.77 7.36
C PHE A 53 22.71 -9.31 7.80
N ILE A 54 22.38 -8.34 6.95
CA ILE A 54 22.51 -6.92 7.28
C ILE A 54 21.54 -6.53 8.40
N LEU A 55 20.31 -7.04 8.35
CA LEU A 55 19.32 -6.82 9.42
C LEU A 55 19.81 -7.42 10.76
N GLN A 56 20.46 -8.58 10.74
CA GLN A 56 21.08 -9.18 11.93
C GLN A 56 22.25 -8.34 12.48
N LEU A 57 22.96 -7.58 11.64
CA LEU A 57 24.01 -6.66 12.10
C LEU A 57 23.42 -5.44 12.83
N GLY A 58 22.17 -5.09 12.56
CA GLY A 58 21.47 -3.94 13.14
C GLY A 58 21.58 -3.89 14.66
N PRO A 59 21.02 -4.88 15.40
CA PRO A 59 21.11 -4.92 16.86
C PRO A 59 22.56 -5.00 17.39
N VAL A 60 23.50 -5.57 16.63
CA VAL A 60 24.90 -5.73 17.05
C VAL A 60 25.66 -4.40 17.01
N PHE A 61 25.39 -3.58 15.98
CA PHE A 61 26.07 -2.31 15.77
C PHE A 61 25.26 -1.10 16.22
N PHE A 62 23.95 -1.23 16.41
CA PHE A 62 23.00 -0.17 16.77
C PHE A 62 22.01 -0.65 17.86
N PRO A 63 22.49 -1.06 19.05
CA PRO A 63 21.66 -1.66 20.10
C PRO A 63 20.67 -0.68 20.75
N GLU A 64 20.89 0.63 20.63
CA GLU A 64 19.97 1.67 21.13
C GLU A 64 18.90 2.06 20.10
N GLY A 65 18.87 1.37 18.94
CA GLY A 65 18.09 1.77 17.78
C GLY A 65 18.78 2.90 17.00
N ASN A 66 19.03 2.69 15.71
CA ASN A 66 19.50 3.74 14.80
C ASN A 66 19.14 3.33 13.37
N ASP A 67 17.87 3.53 13.04
CA ASP A 67 17.25 3.11 11.78
C ASP A 67 17.99 3.69 10.57
N ALA A 68 18.42 4.95 10.66
CA ALA A 68 19.21 5.61 9.63
C ALA A 68 20.58 4.94 9.39
N ALA A 69 21.25 4.46 10.44
CA ALA A 69 22.56 3.81 10.29
C ALA A 69 22.45 2.35 9.78
N LEU A 70 21.33 1.67 10.05
CA LEU A 70 21.02 0.39 9.44
C LEU A 70 20.67 0.56 7.95
N ASP A 71 19.92 1.60 7.64
CA ASP A 71 19.57 1.97 6.27
C ASP A 71 20.81 2.33 5.46
N ASP A 72 21.78 3.07 6.03
CA ASP A 72 23.09 3.31 5.42
C ASP A 72 23.81 1.99 5.07
N LEU A 73 23.72 0.95 5.91
CA LEU A 73 24.32 -0.37 5.63
C LEU A 73 23.59 -1.15 4.55
N LEU A 74 22.25 -1.08 4.52
CA LEU A 74 21.44 -1.70 3.49
C LEU A 74 21.77 -1.09 2.13
N ILE A 75 21.80 0.24 2.06
CA ILE A 75 22.18 0.98 0.85
C ILE A 75 23.62 0.63 0.44
N ALA A 76 24.56 0.62 1.39
CA ALA A 76 25.96 0.29 1.12
C ALA A 76 26.16 -1.10 0.49
N ALA A 77 25.17 -1.99 0.68
CA ALA A 77 25.11 -3.35 0.16
C ALA A 77 24.07 -3.53 -0.96
N ASP A 78 23.64 -2.43 -1.59
CA ASP A 78 22.72 -2.40 -2.73
C ASP A 78 21.28 -2.85 -2.41
N TYR A 79 20.83 -2.67 -1.16
CA TYR A 79 19.46 -2.89 -0.71
C TYR A 79 18.73 -1.58 -0.43
N THR A 80 17.40 -1.61 -0.60
CA THR A 80 16.52 -0.49 -0.25
C THR A 80 16.50 -0.31 1.28
N PRO A 81 16.59 0.93 1.79
CA PRO A 81 16.46 1.22 3.23
C PRO A 81 15.07 0.83 3.74
N LEU A 82 14.96 0.43 5.00
CA LEU A 82 13.72 0.02 5.64
C LEU A 82 12.86 1.21 6.07
N HIS A 83 13.47 2.30 6.52
CA HIS A 83 12.76 3.42 7.14
C HIS A 83 12.87 4.67 6.27
N ILE A 84 12.26 4.62 5.08
CA ILE A 84 12.23 5.73 4.12
C ILE A 84 11.68 7.01 4.76
N ASP A 85 10.73 6.88 5.69
CA ASP A 85 10.12 8.02 6.39
C ASP A 85 11.06 8.67 7.42
N SER A 86 12.07 7.95 7.93
CA SER A 86 13.12 8.54 8.77
C SER A 86 14.04 9.49 8.00
N PHE A 87 13.92 9.53 6.66
CA PHE A 87 14.56 10.50 5.78
C PHE A 87 13.70 11.75 5.52
N THR A 88 12.52 11.88 6.15
CA THR A 88 11.73 13.13 6.11
C THR A 88 12.44 14.23 6.89
N GLY A 89 13.37 14.90 6.19
CA GLY A 89 14.31 15.88 6.73
C GLY A 89 15.65 15.89 6.00
N ARG A 90 15.96 14.86 5.21
CA ARG A 90 17.13 14.84 4.32
C ARG A 90 16.69 14.72 2.87
N GLN A 91 17.13 15.68 2.07
CA GLN A 91 17.19 15.61 0.61
C GLN A 91 18.10 14.46 0.09
N ASP A 92 18.50 13.50 0.95
CA ASP A 92 19.65 12.62 0.72
C ASP A 92 19.33 11.26 0.11
N VAL A 93 18.12 10.68 0.18
CA VAL A 93 17.89 9.32 -0.39
C VAL A 93 18.16 9.29 -1.90
N ILE A 94 17.66 10.29 -2.62
CA ILE A 94 17.94 10.47 -4.04
C ILE A 94 19.44 10.71 -4.27
N ALA A 95 20.07 11.58 -3.47
CA ALA A 95 21.50 11.89 -3.60
C ALA A 95 22.38 10.66 -3.33
N ILE A 96 21.97 9.81 -2.39
CA ILE A 96 22.65 8.57 -2.03
C ILE A 96 22.59 7.58 -3.21
N PHE A 97 21.41 7.33 -3.78
CA PHE A 97 21.32 6.45 -4.95
C PHE A 97 22.02 7.04 -6.18
N GLN A 98 21.98 8.37 -6.35
CA GLN A 98 22.76 9.04 -7.40
C GLN A 98 24.27 8.84 -7.21
N GLU A 99 24.80 9.00 -5.99
CA GLU A 99 26.22 8.75 -5.71
C GLU A 99 26.59 7.27 -5.92
N ALA A 100 25.71 6.34 -5.54
CA ALA A 100 25.89 4.91 -5.78
C ALA A 100 25.99 4.61 -7.29
N LEU A 101 25.14 5.24 -8.10
CA LEU A 101 25.15 5.09 -9.57
C LEU A 101 26.34 5.78 -10.25
N VAL A 102 26.88 6.86 -9.67
CA VAL A 102 28.15 7.44 -10.15
C VAL A 102 29.30 6.45 -9.99
N LYS A 103 29.30 5.69 -8.89
CA LYS A 103 30.35 4.67 -8.62
C LYS A 103 30.14 3.39 -9.41
N ASN A 104 28.89 2.97 -9.56
CA ASN A 104 28.51 1.81 -10.35
C ASN A 104 27.27 2.11 -11.22
N PRO A 105 27.46 2.61 -12.45
CA PRO A 105 26.36 2.93 -13.36
C PRO A 105 25.46 1.75 -13.72
N HIS A 106 25.97 0.51 -13.61
CA HIS A 106 25.22 -0.70 -13.90
C HIS A 106 24.56 -1.33 -12.66
N ASN A 107 24.50 -0.61 -11.54
CA ASN A 107 23.78 -1.05 -10.35
C ASN A 107 22.26 -0.90 -10.52
N PHE A 108 21.63 -1.94 -11.06
CA PHE A 108 20.21 -1.90 -11.40
C PHE A 108 19.29 -1.73 -10.18
N ARG A 109 19.64 -2.31 -9.01
CA ARG A 109 18.82 -2.18 -7.79
C ARG A 109 18.80 -0.75 -7.25
N ALA A 110 19.96 -0.09 -7.20
CA ALA A 110 20.05 1.33 -6.84
C ALA A 110 19.31 2.20 -7.87
N TYR A 111 19.33 1.81 -9.14
CA TYR A 111 18.61 2.49 -10.23
C TYR A 111 17.09 2.47 -10.03
N ILE A 112 16.53 1.30 -9.76
CA ILE A 112 15.10 1.11 -9.45
C ILE A 112 14.73 1.92 -8.22
N SER A 113 15.52 1.81 -7.15
CA SER A 113 15.25 2.51 -5.90
C SER A 113 15.27 4.04 -6.07
N LEU A 114 16.18 4.57 -6.90
CA LEU A 114 16.20 5.98 -7.29
C LEU A 114 14.89 6.39 -7.98
N ILE A 115 14.45 5.62 -8.98
CA ILE A 115 13.24 5.94 -9.75
C ILE A 115 11.99 5.92 -8.85
N ILE A 116 11.82 4.88 -8.03
CA ILE A 116 10.71 4.80 -7.07
C ILE A 116 10.74 5.99 -6.10
N SER A 117 11.92 6.37 -5.60
CA SER A 117 12.06 7.54 -4.72
C SER A 117 11.70 8.86 -5.42
N LEU A 118 12.06 9.01 -6.70
CA LEU A 118 11.70 10.18 -7.51
C LEU A 118 10.18 10.27 -7.71
N ILE A 119 9.54 9.14 -8.03
CA ILE A 119 8.08 9.04 -8.22
C ILE A 119 7.35 9.43 -6.93
N ARG A 120 7.73 8.84 -5.78
CA ARG A 120 7.13 9.14 -4.47
C ARG A 120 7.28 10.62 -4.06
N GLN A 121 8.34 11.28 -4.49
CA GLN A 121 8.56 12.72 -4.25
C GLN A 121 7.91 13.63 -5.31
N GLY A 122 7.12 13.08 -6.24
CA GLY A 122 6.47 13.84 -7.32
C GLY A 122 7.44 14.39 -8.37
N LYS A 123 8.70 13.94 -8.40
CA LYS A 123 9.73 14.37 -9.37
C LYS A 123 9.60 13.59 -10.69
N LEU A 124 8.40 13.63 -11.28
CA LEU A 124 7.99 12.72 -12.34
C LEU A 124 8.78 12.90 -13.64
N GLU A 125 9.11 14.13 -14.03
CA GLU A 125 9.89 14.39 -15.25
C GLU A 125 11.33 13.84 -15.16
N VAL A 126 11.92 13.92 -13.96
CA VAL A 126 13.26 13.37 -13.70
C VAL A 126 13.19 11.84 -13.70
N ALA A 127 12.13 11.27 -13.12
CA ALA A 127 11.89 9.82 -13.16
C ALA A 127 11.72 9.31 -14.60
N GLN A 128 10.95 10.01 -15.45
CA GLN A 128 10.80 9.68 -16.87
C GLN A 128 12.15 9.65 -17.58
N THR A 129 12.94 10.71 -17.43
CA THR A 129 14.27 10.80 -18.05
C THR A 129 15.16 9.63 -17.62
N LYS A 130 15.10 9.25 -16.33
CA LYS A 130 15.82 8.08 -15.81
C LYS A 130 15.26 6.77 -16.37
N ILE A 131 13.96 6.59 -16.51
CA ILE A 131 13.42 5.38 -17.14
C ILE A 131 13.92 5.26 -18.59
N ASP A 132 13.91 6.36 -19.35
CA ASP A 132 14.39 6.38 -20.74
C ASP A 132 15.90 6.08 -20.86
N GLU A 133 16.70 6.60 -19.93
CA GLU A 133 18.11 6.21 -19.78
C GLU A 133 18.25 4.72 -19.43
N GLY A 134 17.36 4.20 -18.59
CA GLY A 134 17.36 2.81 -18.13
C GLY A 134 17.19 1.82 -19.29
N PHE A 135 16.26 2.10 -20.21
CA PHE A 135 16.06 1.29 -21.43
C PHE A 135 17.28 1.21 -22.34
N ARG A 136 18.20 2.18 -22.26
CA ARG A 136 19.47 2.16 -23.00
C ARG A 136 20.60 1.45 -22.24
N LEU A 137 20.49 1.37 -20.91
CA LEU A 137 21.60 0.98 -20.03
C LEU A 137 21.45 -0.44 -19.47
N PHE A 138 20.22 -0.93 -19.35
CA PHE A 138 19.89 -2.23 -18.77
C PHE A 138 19.11 -3.09 -19.74
N ASP A 139 19.35 -4.41 -19.68
CA ASP A 139 18.68 -5.42 -20.49
C ASP A 139 17.46 -6.03 -19.77
N ASP A 140 16.95 -5.38 -18.72
CA ASP A 140 15.82 -5.87 -17.92
C ASP A 140 14.55 -5.12 -18.32
N GLN A 141 13.94 -5.58 -19.42
CA GLN A 141 12.74 -4.95 -19.97
C GLN A 141 11.56 -5.01 -18.99
N ILE A 142 11.36 -6.14 -18.31
CA ILE A 142 10.20 -6.38 -17.43
C ILE A 142 10.16 -5.34 -16.30
N GLN A 143 11.27 -5.14 -15.60
CA GLN A 143 11.31 -4.21 -14.48
C GLN A 143 11.25 -2.75 -14.94
N LEU A 144 11.86 -2.40 -16.08
CA LEU A 144 11.74 -1.05 -16.65
C LEU A 144 10.32 -0.73 -17.10
N GLN A 145 9.59 -1.70 -17.69
CA GLN A 145 8.17 -1.55 -18.00
C GLN A 145 7.32 -1.38 -16.73
N THR A 146 7.61 -2.15 -15.68
CA THR A 146 6.93 -2.00 -14.38
C THR A 146 7.16 -0.62 -13.77
N LEU A 147 8.37 -0.06 -13.90
CA LEU A 147 8.67 1.31 -13.47
C LEU A 147 7.94 2.38 -14.31
N SER A 148 7.83 2.17 -15.62
CA SER A 148 7.03 3.03 -16.50
C SER A 148 5.55 3.01 -16.09
N SER A 149 5.01 1.83 -15.76
CA SER A 149 3.65 1.69 -15.23
C SER A 149 3.45 2.51 -13.95
N ALA A 150 4.35 2.37 -12.97
CA ALA A 150 4.30 3.14 -11.73
C ALA A 150 4.40 4.67 -11.96
N LEU A 151 5.21 5.10 -12.94
CA LEU A 151 5.30 6.51 -13.31
C LEU A 151 3.99 7.03 -13.91
N GLU A 152 3.35 6.28 -14.79
CA GLU A 152 2.07 6.69 -15.40
C GLU A 152 0.93 6.68 -14.38
N LEU A 153 0.93 5.76 -13.42
CA LEU A 153 0.03 5.81 -12.26
C LEU A 153 0.17 7.10 -11.48
N ALA A 154 1.40 7.55 -11.19
CA ALA A 154 1.65 8.81 -10.51
C ALA A 154 1.19 10.05 -11.31
N HIS A 155 1.03 9.92 -12.63
CA HIS A 155 0.42 10.94 -13.49
C HIS A 155 -1.12 10.81 -13.60
N GLY A 156 -1.74 9.81 -12.98
CA GLY A 156 -3.16 9.48 -13.13
C GLY A 156 -3.52 8.92 -14.52
N ARG A 157 -2.55 8.38 -15.27
CA ARG A 157 -2.72 7.87 -16.64
C ARG A 157 -2.84 6.35 -16.65
N TYR A 158 -3.90 5.85 -16.04
CA TYR A 158 -4.12 4.42 -15.80
C TYR A 158 -4.05 3.55 -17.07
N LEU A 159 -4.64 3.99 -18.19
CA LEU A 159 -4.60 3.22 -19.45
C LEU A 159 -3.18 2.94 -19.92
N LYS A 160 -2.30 3.94 -19.82
CA LYS A 160 -0.89 3.79 -20.22
C LYS A 160 -0.11 2.94 -19.22
N ALA A 161 -0.45 3.03 -17.93
CA ALA A 161 0.08 2.11 -16.92
C ALA A 161 -0.28 0.65 -17.22
N ILE A 162 -1.52 0.37 -17.62
CA ILE A 162 -1.98 -0.95 -18.06
C ILE A 162 -1.17 -1.43 -19.27
N GLU A 163 -0.99 -0.58 -20.30
CA GLU A 163 -0.20 -0.91 -21.48
C GLU A 163 1.23 -1.36 -21.11
N PHE A 164 1.90 -0.60 -20.25
CA PHE A 164 3.24 -0.94 -19.79
C PHE A 164 3.28 -2.24 -18.99
N GLN A 165 2.28 -2.49 -18.13
CA GLN A 165 2.25 -3.70 -17.34
C GLN A 165 1.92 -4.95 -18.19
N LEU A 166 1.06 -4.82 -19.20
CA LEU A 166 0.80 -5.88 -20.19
C LEU A 166 2.07 -6.19 -21.00
N GLU A 167 2.83 -5.16 -21.36
CA GLU A 167 4.11 -5.33 -22.04
C GLU A 167 5.14 -6.04 -21.16
N ALA A 168 5.20 -5.71 -19.85
CA ALA A 168 6.04 -6.41 -18.88
C ALA A 168 5.70 -7.91 -18.82
N LEU A 169 4.40 -8.24 -18.75
CA LEU A 169 3.92 -9.63 -18.75
C LEU A 169 4.26 -10.35 -20.07
N ARG A 170 4.13 -9.66 -21.21
CA ARG A 170 4.51 -10.21 -22.52
C ARG A 170 5.99 -10.54 -22.59
N TYR A 171 6.87 -9.65 -22.12
CA TYR A 171 8.31 -9.93 -22.06
C TYR A 171 8.62 -11.13 -21.16
N PHE A 172 7.95 -11.23 -20.02
CA PHE A 172 8.08 -12.37 -19.11
C PHE A 172 7.68 -13.68 -19.79
N ASP A 173 6.52 -13.72 -20.44
CA ASP A 173 6.02 -14.93 -21.11
C ASP A 173 6.91 -15.35 -22.30
N LEU A 174 7.60 -14.42 -22.95
CA LEU A 174 8.56 -14.71 -24.03
C LEU A 174 9.90 -15.24 -23.50
N ASN A 175 10.41 -14.69 -22.40
CA ASN A 175 11.69 -15.06 -21.81
C ASN A 175 11.62 -15.10 -20.27
N PRO A 176 11.08 -16.17 -19.67
CA PRO A 176 10.88 -16.24 -18.23
C PRO A 176 12.18 -16.12 -17.42
N ASP A 177 13.30 -16.60 -17.96
CA ASP A 177 14.59 -16.64 -17.23
C ASP A 177 15.47 -15.39 -17.45
N SER A 178 15.05 -14.40 -18.24
CA SER A 178 15.93 -13.29 -18.68
C SER A 178 16.02 -12.10 -17.72
N HIS A 179 15.36 -12.16 -16.56
CA HIS A 179 15.26 -11.02 -15.65
C HIS A 179 16.32 -11.08 -14.54
N ARG A 180 16.78 -9.91 -14.07
CA ARG A 180 17.90 -9.80 -13.11
C ARG A 180 17.47 -9.85 -11.65
N LEU A 181 16.19 -9.64 -11.40
CA LEU A 181 15.55 -9.77 -10.08
C LEU A 181 14.79 -11.09 -10.02
N ALA A 182 14.31 -11.51 -8.85
CA ALA A 182 13.43 -12.67 -8.76
C ALA A 182 11.99 -12.18 -8.89
N ILE A 183 11.54 -11.90 -10.12
CA ILE A 183 10.15 -11.48 -10.39
C ILE A 183 9.41 -12.72 -10.84
N GLU A 184 8.36 -13.08 -10.12
CA GLU A 184 7.52 -14.21 -10.49
C GLU A 184 6.32 -13.74 -11.32
N ARG A 185 5.71 -14.66 -12.05
CA ARG A 185 4.56 -14.33 -12.90
C ARG A 185 3.39 -13.75 -12.09
N GLN A 186 3.18 -14.23 -10.87
CA GLN A 186 2.13 -13.74 -9.98
C GLN A 186 2.33 -12.27 -9.57
N ASP A 187 3.58 -11.80 -9.47
CA ASP A 187 3.87 -10.40 -9.15
C ASP A 187 3.40 -9.46 -10.28
N LEU A 188 3.60 -9.89 -11.53
CA LEU A 188 3.16 -9.14 -12.70
C LEU A 188 1.64 -9.13 -12.86
N LEU A 189 0.98 -10.23 -12.51
CA LEU A 189 -0.48 -10.33 -12.46
C LEU A 189 -1.06 -9.48 -11.33
N LEU A 190 -0.46 -9.51 -10.14
CA LEU A 190 -0.81 -8.65 -9.02
C LEU A 190 -0.73 -7.17 -9.44
N ASN A 191 0.39 -6.75 -10.04
CA ASN A 191 0.55 -5.38 -10.51
C ASN A 191 -0.51 -4.98 -11.55
N LEU A 192 -0.88 -5.88 -12.49
CA LEU A 192 -2.00 -5.63 -13.41
C LEU A 192 -3.30 -5.44 -12.65
N GLY A 193 -3.62 -6.39 -11.76
CA GLY A 193 -4.82 -6.36 -10.95
C GLY A 193 -4.95 -5.06 -10.16
N VAL A 194 -3.87 -4.59 -9.53
CA VAL A 194 -3.81 -3.32 -8.79
C VAL A 194 -4.09 -2.12 -9.71
N VAL A 195 -3.46 -2.04 -10.89
CA VAL A 195 -3.70 -0.92 -11.83
C VAL A 195 -5.16 -0.90 -12.30
N TYR A 196 -5.73 -2.07 -12.64
CA TYR A 196 -7.14 -2.20 -12.99
C TYR A 196 -8.05 -1.82 -11.81
N PHE A 197 -7.70 -2.24 -10.59
CA PHE A 197 -8.45 -1.93 -9.39
C PHE A 197 -8.49 -0.43 -9.12
N LEU A 198 -7.35 0.26 -9.17
CA LEU A 198 -7.28 1.71 -8.98
C LEU A 198 -8.15 2.45 -10.01
N GLN A 199 -8.09 2.07 -11.28
CA GLN A 199 -8.93 2.66 -12.33
C GLN A 199 -10.42 2.38 -12.09
N GLY A 200 -10.77 1.15 -11.68
CA GLY A 200 -12.14 0.79 -11.33
C GLY A 200 -12.66 1.57 -10.12
N TYR A 201 -11.80 1.79 -9.13
CA TYR A 201 -12.10 2.58 -7.94
C TYR A 201 -12.35 4.06 -8.27
N GLU A 202 -11.54 4.67 -9.15
CA GLU A 202 -11.79 6.05 -9.63
C GLU A 202 -13.16 6.22 -10.29
N PHE A 203 -13.59 5.22 -11.07
CA PHE A 203 -14.93 5.21 -11.67
C PHE A 203 -16.02 4.94 -10.64
N LEU A 204 -15.77 4.11 -9.63
CA LEU A 204 -16.68 3.89 -8.52
C LEU A 204 -16.89 5.17 -7.70
N ASP A 205 -15.82 5.88 -7.35
CA ASP A 205 -15.86 7.18 -6.68
C ASP A 205 -16.64 8.20 -7.52
N SER A 206 -16.37 8.26 -8.83
CA SER A 206 -17.10 9.10 -9.77
C SER A 206 -18.60 8.75 -9.82
N PHE A 207 -18.95 7.47 -9.71
CA PHE A 207 -20.34 6.99 -9.68
C PHE A 207 -21.04 7.37 -8.38
N ILE A 208 -20.37 7.25 -7.23
CA ILE A 208 -20.87 7.65 -5.92
C ILE A 208 -21.14 9.16 -5.90
N LEU A 209 -20.18 9.97 -6.33
CA LEU A 209 -20.25 11.44 -6.32
C LEU A 209 -21.25 12.01 -7.34
N ALA A 210 -21.68 11.24 -8.33
CA ALA A 210 -22.68 11.65 -9.31
C ALA A 210 -24.10 11.66 -8.71
N HIS A 211 -24.46 12.76 -8.03
CA HIS A 211 -25.78 12.95 -7.41
C HIS A 211 -26.81 13.70 -8.26
N ASP A 212 -26.41 14.36 -9.36
CA ASP A 212 -27.30 15.21 -10.14
C ASP A 212 -28.00 14.43 -11.28
N GLN A 213 -29.33 14.56 -11.36
CA GLN A 213 -30.15 13.99 -12.45
C GLN A 213 -29.70 14.48 -13.83
N LYS A 214 -29.08 15.67 -13.93
CA LYS A 214 -28.52 16.21 -15.19
C LYS A 214 -27.28 15.46 -15.69
N LYS A 215 -26.70 14.56 -14.88
CA LYS A 215 -25.53 13.73 -15.22
C LYS A 215 -25.86 12.24 -15.36
N ALA A 216 -27.12 11.86 -15.59
CA ALA A 216 -27.54 10.46 -15.68
C ALA A 216 -26.71 9.62 -16.67
N LYS A 217 -26.31 10.19 -17.81
CA LYS A 217 -25.42 9.53 -18.78
C LYS A 217 -24.03 9.26 -18.20
N ALA A 218 -23.39 10.29 -17.65
CA ALA A 218 -22.05 10.17 -17.04
C ALA A 218 -22.06 9.22 -15.84
N LYS A 219 -23.13 9.21 -15.04
CA LYS A 219 -23.32 8.27 -13.94
C LYS A 219 -23.37 6.82 -14.43
N LYS A 220 -24.12 6.56 -15.50
CA LYS A 220 -24.22 5.22 -16.11
C LYS A 220 -22.87 4.79 -16.70
N GLU A 221 -22.17 5.69 -17.38
CA GLU A 221 -20.83 5.42 -17.92
C GLU A 221 -19.81 5.11 -16.80
N ALA A 222 -19.83 5.88 -15.71
CA ALA A 222 -18.99 5.62 -14.54
C ALA A 222 -19.28 4.25 -13.92
N GLN A 223 -20.56 3.90 -13.75
CA GLN A 223 -20.96 2.57 -13.27
C GLN A 223 -20.44 1.44 -14.17
N GLN A 224 -20.65 1.55 -15.48
CA GLN A 224 -20.23 0.52 -16.45
C GLN A 224 -18.71 0.35 -16.48
N ASN A 225 -17.97 1.45 -16.43
CA ASN A 225 -16.52 1.41 -16.36
C ASN A 225 -16.05 0.80 -15.03
N ALA A 226 -16.61 1.21 -13.90
CA ALA A 226 -16.28 0.63 -12.60
C ALA A 226 -16.50 -0.90 -12.61
N GLU A 227 -17.64 -1.36 -13.12
CA GLU A 227 -17.96 -2.79 -13.25
C GLU A 227 -16.91 -3.52 -14.11
N GLN A 228 -16.57 -2.96 -15.28
CA GLN A 228 -15.59 -3.55 -16.19
C GLN A 228 -14.19 -3.62 -15.57
N TYR A 229 -13.66 -2.51 -15.05
CA TYR A 229 -12.29 -2.46 -14.52
C TYR A 229 -12.14 -3.29 -13.24
N LEU A 230 -13.14 -3.29 -12.35
CA LEU A 230 -13.14 -4.15 -11.16
C LEU A 230 -13.23 -5.64 -11.53
N ALA A 231 -13.99 -6.00 -12.57
CA ALA A 231 -14.02 -7.37 -13.08
C ALA A 231 -12.66 -7.81 -13.62
N GLN A 232 -12.00 -6.96 -14.41
CA GLN A 232 -10.66 -7.26 -14.91
C GLN A 232 -9.63 -7.38 -13.77
N ALA A 233 -9.70 -6.49 -12.75
CA ALA A 233 -8.85 -6.58 -11.57
C ALA A 233 -9.03 -7.93 -10.86
N ARG A 234 -10.28 -8.35 -10.65
CA ARG A 234 -10.62 -9.63 -10.04
C ARG A 234 -10.01 -10.79 -10.82
N ASP A 235 -10.19 -10.82 -12.14
CA ASP A 235 -9.71 -11.92 -12.99
C ASP A 235 -8.17 -12.05 -12.92
N TYR A 236 -7.43 -10.93 -12.85
CA TYR A 236 -5.98 -10.96 -12.66
C TYR A 236 -5.56 -11.45 -11.27
N PHE A 237 -6.27 -11.03 -10.21
CA PHE A 237 -6.01 -11.52 -8.86
C PHE A 237 -6.33 -13.02 -8.72
N GLU A 238 -7.40 -13.52 -9.35
CA GLU A 238 -7.68 -14.96 -9.40
C GLU A 238 -6.58 -15.74 -10.11
N ALA A 239 -6.10 -15.21 -11.24
CA ALA A 239 -4.97 -15.81 -11.95
C ALA A 239 -3.67 -15.79 -11.11
N ALA A 240 -3.46 -14.75 -10.30
CA ALA A 240 -2.31 -14.65 -9.40
C ALA A 240 -2.43 -15.62 -8.20
N LEU A 241 -3.60 -15.72 -7.56
CA LEU A 241 -3.88 -16.69 -6.50
C LEU A 241 -3.81 -18.14 -6.97
N ALA A 242 -4.10 -18.42 -8.24
CA ALA A 242 -3.92 -19.75 -8.81
C ALA A 242 -2.44 -20.19 -8.83
N LEU A 243 -1.51 -19.25 -8.82
CA LEU A 243 -0.06 -19.49 -8.77
C LEU A 243 0.47 -19.45 -7.34
N ALA A 244 0.00 -18.49 -6.53
CA ALA A 244 0.34 -18.34 -5.12
C ALA A 244 -0.90 -18.17 -4.24
N PRO A 245 -1.55 -19.28 -3.83
CA PRO A 245 -2.83 -19.24 -3.10
C PRO A 245 -2.76 -18.59 -1.72
N ASP A 246 -1.57 -18.59 -1.12
CA ASP A 246 -1.32 -18.10 0.23
C ASP A 246 -0.62 -16.72 0.24
N ASP A 247 -0.36 -16.12 -0.92
CA ASP A 247 0.26 -14.79 -0.98
C ASP A 247 -0.66 -13.72 -0.40
N ILE A 248 -0.21 -13.10 0.67
CA ILE A 248 -1.04 -12.20 1.45
C ILE A 248 -1.34 -10.88 0.74
N TYR A 249 -0.45 -10.37 -0.11
CA TYR A 249 -0.70 -9.14 -0.85
C TYR A 249 -1.81 -9.36 -1.88
N ILE A 250 -1.77 -10.50 -2.57
CA ILE A 250 -2.81 -10.87 -3.53
C ILE A 250 -4.14 -11.12 -2.81
N LEU A 251 -4.13 -11.81 -1.67
CA LEU A 251 -5.33 -12.06 -0.88
C LEU A 251 -6.01 -10.77 -0.40
N ASP A 252 -5.23 -9.78 0.07
CA ASP A 252 -5.77 -8.50 0.51
C ASP A 252 -6.41 -7.72 -0.65
N GLU A 253 -5.69 -7.56 -1.75
CA GLU A 253 -6.19 -6.85 -2.93
C GLU A 253 -7.41 -7.56 -3.56
N TYR A 254 -7.41 -8.89 -3.59
CA TYR A 254 -8.55 -9.67 -4.05
C TYR A 254 -9.79 -9.43 -3.18
N ALA A 255 -9.65 -9.45 -1.85
CA ALA A 255 -10.74 -9.17 -0.92
C ALA A 255 -11.27 -7.73 -1.08
N ARG A 256 -10.38 -6.75 -1.28
CA ARG A 256 -10.74 -5.35 -1.57
C ARG A 256 -11.54 -5.22 -2.87
N VAL A 257 -11.14 -5.89 -3.96
CA VAL A 257 -11.91 -5.88 -5.21
C VAL A 257 -13.27 -6.52 -5.03
N GLN A 258 -13.35 -7.67 -4.37
CA GLN A 258 -14.64 -8.32 -4.08
C GLN A 258 -15.57 -7.41 -3.28
N PHE A 259 -15.04 -6.72 -2.26
CA PHE A 259 -15.80 -5.73 -1.49
C PHE A 259 -16.36 -4.63 -2.40
N ASN A 260 -15.52 -4.03 -3.24
CA ASN A 260 -15.91 -2.91 -4.09
C ASN A 260 -16.91 -3.34 -5.18
N GLN A 261 -16.81 -4.55 -5.72
CA GLN A 261 -17.81 -5.10 -6.64
C GLN A 261 -19.17 -5.30 -5.95
N ALA A 262 -19.18 -5.88 -4.75
CA ALA A 262 -20.42 -6.00 -3.97
C ALA A 262 -21.00 -4.63 -3.63
N TYR A 263 -20.17 -3.66 -3.27
CA TYR A 263 -20.59 -2.29 -2.97
C TYR A 263 -21.17 -1.56 -4.19
N LEU A 264 -20.56 -1.73 -5.37
CA LEU A 264 -21.09 -1.23 -6.63
C LEU A 264 -22.47 -1.81 -6.96
N ASN A 265 -22.66 -3.11 -6.74
CA ASN A 265 -23.94 -3.79 -6.95
C ASN A 265 -25.03 -3.23 -6.03
N ASP A 266 -24.71 -3.02 -4.75
CA ASP A 266 -25.61 -2.40 -3.77
C ASP A 266 -26.06 -1.00 -4.23
N LEU A 267 -25.10 -0.18 -4.66
CA LEU A 267 -25.36 1.16 -5.18
C LEU A 267 -26.21 1.15 -6.46
N ALA A 268 -26.05 0.13 -7.29
CA ALA A 268 -26.85 -0.11 -8.48
C ALA A 268 -28.25 -0.68 -8.19
N GLY A 269 -28.58 -0.95 -6.92
CA GLY A 269 -29.84 -1.55 -6.50
C GLY A 269 -29.94 -3.04 -6.85
N GLN A 270 -28.82 -3.69 -7.09
CA GLN A 270 -28.73 -5.13 -7.32
C GLN A 270 -28.52 -5.86 -5.99
N LYS A 271 -28.80 -7.17 -5.97
CA LYS A 271 -28.51 -8.00 -4.79
C LYS A 271 -27.01 -8.26 -4.73
N SER A 272 -26.39 -7.87 -3.63
CA SER A 272 -24.96 -8.12 -3.37
C SER A 272 -24.77 -9.26 -2.39
N ASP A 273 -23.64 -9.95 -2.51
CA ASP A 273 -23.21 -10.99 -1.59
C ASP A 273 -21.82 -10.62 -1.05
N TYR A 274 -21.73 -10.44 0.26
CA TYR A 274 -20.52 -10.08 0.97
C TYR A 274 -19.82 -11.30 1.59
N LEU A 275 -20.34 -12.52 1.44
CA LEU A 275 -19.76 -13.73 2.02
C LEU A 275 -18.34 -14.00 1.49
N GLY A 276 -18.12 -13.83 0.19
CA GLY A 276 -16.79 -13.94 -0.42
C GLY A 276 -15.81 -12.93 0.16
N THR A 277 -16.24 -11.68 0.28
CA THR A 277 -15.46 -10.59 0.89
C THR A 277 -15.11 -10.87 2.35
N ILE A 278 -16.07 -11.33 3.14
CA ILE A 278 -15.86 -11.72 4.54
C ILE A 278 -14.85 -12.87 4.63
N ALA A 279 -14.98 -13.89 3.77
CA ALA A 279 -14.05 -15.00 3.74
C ALA A 279 -12.63 -14.55 3.36
N GLY A 280 -12.49 -13.71 2.34
CA GLY A 280 -11.22 -13.15 1.88
C GLY A 280 -10.52 -12.35 2.98
N PHE A 281 -11.18 -11.35 3.57
CA PHE A 281 -10.55 -10.59 4.65
C PHE A 281 -10.30 -11.42 5.91
N LYS A 282 -11.13 -12.43 6.22
CA LYS A 282 -10.83 -13.41 7.27
C LYS A 282 -9.54 -14.16 6.96
N GLN A 283 -9.29 -14.55 5.71
CA GLN A 283 -8.05 -15.23 5.34
C GLN A 283 -6.84 -14.31 5.55
N VAL A 284 -6.95 -13.02 5.21
CA VAL A 284 -5.89 -12.03 5.43
C VAL A 284 -5.56 -11.87 6.92
N VAL A 285 -6.56 -11.59 7.77
CA VAL A 285 -6.31 -11.34 9.21
C VAL A 285 -5.85 -12.59 9.98
N HIS A 286 -6.23 -13.78 9.51
CA HIS A 286 -5.79 -15.06 10.08
C HIS A 286 -4.51 -15.61 9.46
N SER A 287 -3.97 -14.97 8.42
CA SER A 287 -2.75 -15.43 7.76
C SER A 287 -1.59 -15.56 8.75
N GLN A 288 -0.75 -16.56 8.51
CA GLN A 288 0.52 -16.76 9.22
C GLN A 288 1.61 -15.79 8.74
N GLU A 289 1.38 -15.11 7.61
CA GLU A 289 2.32 -14.16 7.00
C GLU A 289 1.83 -12.70 7.09
N LYS A 290 0.88 -12.41 7.99
CA LYS A 290 0.28 -11.07 8.15
C LYS A 290 1.25 -9.96 8.50
N GLU A 291 2.41 -10.31 9.03
CA GLU A 291 3.53 -9.41 9.27
C GLU A 291 4.21 -8.89 7.98
N LYS A 292 3.92 -9.49 6.81
CA LYS A 292 4.38 -8.97 5.52
C LYS A 292 3.60 -7.72 5.08
N LEU A 293 2.32 -7.63 5.44
CA LEU A 293 1.53 -6.41 5.23
C LEU A 293 2.00 -5.32 6.18
N SER A 294 1.86 -4.06 5.76
CA SER A 294 2.08 -2.96 6.69
C SER A 294 1.03 -3.00 7.80
N TYR A 295 1.37 -2.43 8.96
CA TYR A 295 0.40 -2.29 10.06
C TYR A 295 -0.87 -1.54 9.60
N HIS A 296 -0.68 -0.52 8.76
CA HIS A 296 -1.78 0.26 8.20
C HIS A 296 -2.69 -0.61 7.32
N ASP A 297 -2.12 -1.36 6.37
CA ASP A 297 -2.89 -2.19 5.45
C ASP A 297 -3.67 -3.27 6.21
N LEU A 298 -3.04 -3.93 7.18
CA LEU A 298 -3.70 -4.97 7.99
C LEU A 298 -4.86 -4.42 8.83
N VAL A 299 -4.72 -3.21 9.37
CA VAL A 299 -5.79 -2.51 10.10
C VAL A 299 -6.94 -2.18 9.15
N GLU A 300 -6.64 -1.67 7.95
CA GLU A 300 -7.67 -1.43 6.95
C GLU A 300 -8.39 -2.71 6.54
N SER A 301 -7.69 -3.82 6.28
CA SER A 301 -8.31 -5.12 5.98
C SER A 301 -9.26 -5.55 7.08
N ALA A 302 -8.89 -5.36 8.35
CA ALA A 302 -9.75 -5.66 9.49
C ALA A 302 -10.99 -4.73 9.56
N LEU A 303 -10.84 -3.46 9.19
CA LEU A 303 -11.93 -2.51 9.10
C LEU A 303 -12.87 -2.79 7.92
N PHE A 304 -12.35 -3.20 6.77
CA PHE A 304 -13.15 -3.68 5.65
C PHE A 304 -13.89 -4.97 6.00
N LEU A 305 -13.29 -5.87 6.79
CA LEU A 305 -13.99 -7.05 7.32
C LEU A 305 -15.19 -6.65 8.19
N VAL A 306 -15.03 -5.67 9.07
CA VAL A 306 -16.13 -5.10 9.86
C VAL A 306 -17.22 -4.55 8.94
N HIS A 307 -16.83 -3.77 7.93
CA HIS A 307 -17.77 -3.16 7.00
C HIS A 307 -18.54 -4.24 6.22
N ALA A 308 -17.85 -5.28 5.75
CA ALA A 308 -18.47 -6.41 5.07
C ALA A 308 -19.46 -7.15 5.98
N HIS A 309 -19.12 -7.39 7.26
CA HIS A 309 -20.05 -7.93 8.25
C HIS A 309 -21.29 -7.04 8.42
N ALA A 310 -21.12 -5.73 8.53
CA ALA A 310 -22.24 -4.79 8.66
C ALA A 310 -23.16 -4.83 7.43
N LYS A 311 -22.58 -4.91 6.22
CA LYS A 311 -23.31 -5.01 4.96
C LYS A 311 -24.03 -6.36 4.80
N ASN A 312 -23.45 -7.43 5.33
CA ASN A 312 -24.07 -8.74 5.41
C ASN A 312 -25.07 -8.90 6.58
N GLN A 313 -25.39 -7.82 7.31
CA GLN A 313 -26.29 -7.81 8.48
C GLN A 313 -25.80 -8.65 9.68
N GLU A 314 -24.50 -8.94 9.74
CA GLU A 314 -23.84 -9.60 10.87
C GLU A 314 -23.43 -8.57 11.93
N PHE A 315 -24.40 -7.79 12.43
CA PHE A 315 -24.15 -6.61 13.26
C PHE A 315 -23.39 -6.91 14.56
N GLU A 316 -23.67 -8.05 15.21
CA GLU A 316 -22.96 -8.45 16.43
C GLU A 316 -21.46 -8.69 16.17
N ALA A 317 -21.11 -9.32 15.05
CA ALA A 317 -19.73 -9.54 14.66
C ALA A 317 -19.04 -8.22 14.28
N ALA A 318 -19.73 -7.35 13.53
CA ALA A 318 -19.22 -6.03 13.16
C ALA A 318 -18.94 -5.17 14.41
N GLU A 319 -19.90 -5.09 15.35
CA GLU A 319 -19.76 -4.32 16.59
C GLU A 319 -18.66 -4.87 17.50
N HIS A 320 -18.57 -6.19 17.65
CA HIS A 320 -17.51 -6.80 18.45
C HIS A 320 -16.13 -6.43 17.90
N ASN A 321 -15.91 -6.64 16.60
CA ASN A 321 -14.62 -6.41 15.96
C ASN A 321 -14.24 -4.93 15.93
N ILE A 322 -15.18 -4.02 15.63
CA ILE A 322 -14.85 -2.59 15.56
C ILE A 322 -14.51 -2.00 16.93
N ASN A 323 -15.17 -2.46 17.99
CA ASN A 323 -14.85 -2.02 19.34
C ASN A 323 -13.49 -2.56 19.81
N LEU A 324 -13.11 -3.79 19.42
CA LEU A 324 -11.76 -4.31 19.66
C LEU A 324 -10.69 -3.47 18.94
N ILE A 325 -10.91 -3.12 17.67
CA ILE A 325 -9.99 -2.27 16.91
C ILE A 325 -9.90 -0.87 17.56
N GLU A 326 -11.03 -0.29 17.95
CA GLU A 326 -11.10 1.02 18.63
C GLU A 326 -10.31 1.04 19.95
N CYS A 327 -10.30 -0.06 20.72
CA CYS A 327 -9.47 -0.15 21.93
C CYS A 327 -7.98 0.05 21.64
N CYS A 328 -7.51 -0.37 20.47
CA CYS A 328 -6.12 -0.21 20.03
C CYS A 328 -5.89 1.11 19.28
N LEU A 329 -6.92 1.63 18.60
CA LEU A 329 -6.83 2.78 17.69
C LEU A 329 -7.94 3.83 17.95
N PRO A 330 -8.03 4.39 19.16
CA PRO A 330 -9.14 5.29 19.53
C PRO A 330 -9.12 6.65 18.79
N ASN A 331 -8.01 6.99 18.15
CA ASN A 331 -7.81 8.24 17.41
C ASN A 331 -7.66 8.01 15.90
N TYR A 332 -8.06 6.85 15.37
CA TYR A 332 -8.05 6.62 13.93
C TYR A 332 -9.43 6.92 13.34
N TRP A 333 -9.49 7.87 12.40
CA TRP A 333 -10.77 8.42 11.91
C TRP A 333 -11.65 7.36 11.25
N LEU A 334 -11.05 6.42 10.53
CA LEU A 334 -11.77 5.39 9.77
C LEU A 334 -12.55 4.43 10.68
N VAL A 335 -12.04 4.15 11.88
CA VAL A 335 -12.77 3.38 12.91
C VAL A 335 -14.09 4.07 13.23
N HIS A 336 -14.04 5.36 13.53
CA HIS A 336 -15.22 6.12 13.93
C HIS A 336 -16.18 6.36 12.77
N TYR A 337 -15.64 6.52 11.56
CA TYR A 337 -16.42 6.62 10.33
C TYR A 337 -17.23 5.34 10.09
N LEU A 338 -16.58 4.18 10.12
CA LEU A 338 -17.23 2.89 9.91
C LEU A 338 -18.19 2.52 11.05
N LYS A 339 -17.92 2.96 12.29
CA LYS A 339 -18.92 2.87 13.39
C LYS A 339 -20.20 3.64 13.05
N ALA A 340 -20.07 4.84 12.48
CA ALA A 340 -21.23 5.61 12.04
C ALA A 340 -22.01 4.89 10.92
N CYS A 341 -21.31 4.31 9.95
CA CYS A 341 -21.91 3.50 8.89
C CYS A 341 -22.63 2.26 9.47
N LEU A 342 -21.98 1.54 10.38
CA LEU A 342 -22.52 0.38 11.08
C LEU A 342 -23.83 0.70 11.80
N PHE A 343 -23.87 1.74 12.65
CA PHE A 343 -25.09 2.09 13.37
C PHE A 343 -26.20 2.58 12.43
N SER A 344 -25.84 3.33 11.38
CA SER A 344 -26.79 3.78 10.35
C SER A 344 -27.40 2.60 9.56
N LEU A 345 -26.60 1.57 9.27
CA LEU A 345 -27.04 0.33 8.62
C LEU A 345 -27.91 -0.50 9.58
N LYS A 346 -27.46 -0.71 10.83
CA LYS A 346 -28.21 -1.47 11.85
C LYS A 346 -29.60 -0.89 12.08
N TYR A 347 -29.72 0.44 12.12
CA TYR A 347 -31.02 1.11 12.25
C TYR A 347 -32.02 0.72 11.15
N ARG A 348 -31.57 0.46 9.92
CA ARG A 348 -32.48 0.08 8.81
C ARG A 348 -33.21 -1.23 9.05
N PHE A 349 -32.59 -2.13 9.81
CA PHE A 349 -33.11 -3.47 10.10
C PHE A 349 -33.70 -3.56 11.51
N HIS A 350 -33.16 -2.78 12.45
CA HIS A 350 -33.57 -2.71 13.83
C HIS A 350 -33.72 -1.25 14.26
N PRO A 351 -34.83 -0.58 13.92
CA PRO A 351 -35.01 0.84 14.21
C PRO A 351 -35.00 1.12 15.72
N ASP A 352 -34.00 1.88 16.15
CA ASP A 352 -33.80 2.33 17.53
C ASP A 352 -33.12 3.71 17.50
N GLU A 353 -33.74 4.71 18.11
CA GLU A 353 -33.23 6.08 18.15
C GLU A 353 -31.83 6.17 18.77
N THR A 354 -31.50 5.28 19.70
CA THR A 354 -30.16 5.22 20.31
C THR A 354 -29.07 4.91 19.27
N LEU A 355 -29.39 4.14 18.22
CA LEU A 355 -28.45 3.86 17.12
C LEU A 355 -28.17 5.12 16.29
N LEU A 356 -29.17 5.98 16.06
CA LEU A 356 -28.95 7.25 15.36
C LEU A 356 -28.05 8.19 16.16
N GLU A 357 -28.24 8.24 17.49
CA GLU A 357 -27.38 9.02 18.39
C GLU A 357 -25.94 8.49 18.42
N LEU A 358 -25.77 7.18 18.55
CA LEU A 358 -24.45 6.53 18.49
C LEU A 358 -23.77 6.75 17.13
N GLY A 359 -24.52 6.70 16.04
CA GLY A 359 -24.05 6.99 14.69
C GLY A 359 -23.54 8.43 14.55
N LEU A 360 -24.32 9.42 14.98
CA LEU A 360 -23.90 10.83 14.96
C LEU A 360 -22.68 11.09 15.85
N ARG A 361 -22.62 10.50 17.04
CA ARG A 361 -21.47 10.66 17.95
C ARG A 361 -20.20 10.08 17.34
N SER A 362 -20.30 8.91 16.71
CA SER A 362 -19.17 8.27 16.01
C SER A 362 -18.73 9.13 14.82
N LEU A 363 -19.67 9.64 14.03
CA LEU A 363 -19.36 10.53 12.91
C LEU A 363 -18.68 11.84 13.37
N LEU A 364 -19.15 12.42 14.48
CA LEU A 364 -18.52 13.62 15.06
C LEU A 364 -17.08 13.32 15.45
N ARG A 365 -16.84 12.16 16.09
CA ARG A 365 -15.49 11.75 16.48
C ARG A 365 -14.59 11.57 15.26
N ALA A 366 -15.09 10.96 14.19
CA ALA A 366 -14.35 10.83 12.93
C ALA A 366 -13.95 12.21 12.37
N VAL A 367 -14.87 13.20 12.41
CA VAL A 367 -14.64 14.56 11.91
C VAL A 367 -13.66 15.39 12.75
N GLU A 368 -13.54 15.10 14.05
CA GLU A 368 -12.67 15.81 14.98
C GLU A 368 -11.21 15.34 14.96
N ILE A 369 -10.96 14.15 14.40
CA ILE A 369 -9.60 13.60 14.30
C ILE A 369 -8.83 14.32 13.20
N ASP A 370 -7.72 14.94 13.59
CA ASP A 370 -6.78 15.62 12.69
C ASP A 370 -5.85 14.60 12.04
N ASP A 371 -6.19 14.22 10.81
CA ASP A 371 -5.47 13.27 9.98
C ASP A 371 -5.59 13.75 8.52
N GLU A 372 -4.45 13.86 7.84
CA GLU A 372 -4.38 14.38 6.47
C GLU A 372 -5.15 13.54 5.44
N ASN A 373 -5.34 12.25 5.74
CA ASN A 373 -6.09 11.30 4.93
C ASN A 373 -7.56 11.18 5.37
N ASN A 374 -8.03 12.03 6.30
CA ASN A 374 -9.40 11.99 6.78
C ASN A 374 -10.40 12.51 5.74
N ARG A 375 -11.08 11.56 5.08
CA ARG A 375 -12.06 11.83 4.03
C ARG A 375 -13.50 11.96 4.54
N THR A 376 -13.72 11.99 5.85
CA THR A 376 -15.07 12.00 6.44
C THR A 376 -15.94 13.14 5.90
N ARG A 377 -15.38 14.36 5.78
CA ARG A 377 -16.15 15.54 5.31
C ARG A 377 -16.56 15.46 3.84
N THR A 378 -15.77 14.78 3.02
CA THR A 378 -16.02 14.62 1.58
C THR A 378 -16.93 13.44 1.29
N GLU A 379 -16.78 12.34 2.02
CA GLU A 379 -17.49 11.07 1.76
C GLU A 379 -18.83 10.98 2.49
N ALA A 380 -18.92 11.42 3.75
CA ALA A 380 -20.16 11.30 4.52
C ALA A 380 -21.42 11.90 3.85
N PRO A 381 -21.35 13.08 3.18
CA PRO A 381 -22.51 13.65 2.50
C PRO A 381 -23.10 12.75 1.41
N VAL A 382 -22.28 11.87 0.83
CA VAL A 382 -22.59 11.10 -0.38
C VAL A 382 -22.74 9.60 -0.11
N ASP A 383 -22.14 9.11 0.98
CA ASP A 383 -22.14 7.69 1.32
C ASP A 383 -23.58 7.16 1.47
N PRO A 384 -23.97 6.11 0.72
CA PRO A 384 -25.25 5.43 0.89
C PRO A 384 -25.43 4.83 2.28
N ASP A 385 -24.38 4.36 2.97
CA ASP A 385 -24.50 3.65 4.24
C ASP A 385 -24.91 4.60 5.38
N LEU A 386 -24.54 5.88 5.28
CA LEU A 386 -24.96 6.95 6.18
C LEU A 386 -26.34 7.56 5.87
N LYS A 387 -27.09 7.02 4.88
CA LYS A 387 -28.40 7.56 4.46
C LYS A 387 -29.40 7.72 5.62
N SER A 388 -29.43 6.79 6.59
CA SER A 388 -30.36 6.87 7.73
C SER A 388 -30.08 8.12 8.57
N LEU A 389 -28.81 8.38 8.90
CA LEU A 389 -28.40 9.59 9.61
C LEU A 389 -28.68 10.85 8.79
N ARG A 390 -28.31 10.85 7.50
CA ARG A 390 -28.49 11.99 6.60
C ARG A 390 -29.95 12.39 6.42
N THR A 391 -30.87 11.43 6.45
CA THR A 391 -32.30 11.69 6.21
C THR A 391 -33.08 11.94 7.50
N LEU A 392 -32.84 11.17 8.56
CA LEU A 392 -33.62 11.24 9.80
C LEU A 392 -33.06 12.25 10.80
N ARG A 393 -31.76 12.56 10.70
CA ARG A 393 -31.04 13.52 11.57
C ARG A 393 -30.38 14.64 10.75
N ALA A 394 -31.06 15.09 9.70
CA ALA A 394 -30.50 15.98 8.67
C ALA A 394 -29.88 17.26 9.25
N ALA A 395 -30.56 17.92 10.19
CA ALA A 395 -30.09 19.17 10.79
C ALA A 395 -28.78 18.97 11.58
N GLU A 396 -28.68 17.90 12.39
CA GLU A 396 -27.45 17.61 13.12
C GLU A 396 -26.34 17.15 12.19
N PHE A 397 -26.67 16.35 11.17
CA PHE A 397 -25.72 15.86 10.16
C PHE A 397 -25.05 17.01 9.40
N VAL A 398 -25.84 17.97 8.91
CA VAL A 398 -25.34 19.16 8.20
C VAL A 398 -24.47 20.03 9.11
N LYS A 399 -24.94 20.29 10.34
CA LYS A 399 -24.21 21.07 11.34
C LYS A 399 -22.87 20.44 11.71
N LEU A 400 -22.84 19.13 11.92
CA LEU A 400 -21.64 18.36 12.27
C LEU A 400 -20.56 18.47 11.19
N LEU A 401 -20.96 18.31 9.92
CA LEU A 401 -20.04 18.38 8.79
C LEU A 401 -19.66 19.81 8.40
N LYS A 402 -20.28 20.84 9.02
CA LYS A 402 -20.17 22.26 8.64
C LYS A 402 -20.51 22.50 7.17
N LEU A 403 -21.46 21.74 6.63
CA LEU A 403 -21.97 21.96 5.28
C LEU A 403 -22.84 23.23 5.33
N GLU A 404 -22.56 24.22 4.48
CA GLU A 404 -23.41 25.39 4.39
C GLU A 404 -24.85 24.98 4.02
N GLU A 405 -25.85 25.56 4.68
CA GLU A 405 -27.24 25.45 4.23
C GLU A 405 -27.35 26.12 2.85
N LYS A 406 -27.26 25.34 1.78
CA LYS A 406 -27.65 25.81 0.44
C LYS A 406 -29.15 26.11 0.47
N LYS A 407 -29.48 27.38 0.69
CA LYS A 407 -30.85 27.93 0.59
C LYS A 407 -31.35 27.93 -0.85
#